data_AF-A0A2N0XXA9-F1
#
_entry.id   AF-A0A2N0XXA9-F1
#
_cell.length_a   1.000
_cell.length_b   1.000
_cell.length_c   1.000
_cell.angle_alpha   90.00
_cell.angle_beta   90.00
_cell.angle_gamma   90.00
#
_symmetry.space_group_name_H-M   'P 1'
#
loop_
_entity.id
_entity.type
_entity.pdbx_description
1 polymer ?
#
loop_
_entity_poly.entity_id
_entity_poly.type
_entity_poly.pdbx_seq_one_letter_code
_entity_poly.pdbx_strand_id
1 'polypeptide(L)'
;MPMQFDLNDIAKNSVLCWLSTSDLSGQPNVSPKEIFHLVDSNTLLIADIASPQSVTNLRENANVCVCMLDIFRQRGVKLTGKGKYARWRGESVLESERILVQKAGNFPLKGIITIEISSISSVIAPSYWVKPEQSVEEKVADAMASYGVQPVEDESSKNEIK
;
A
#
# COMPACT_ATOMS: atom_id res chain seq x y z
N MET A 1 5.29 -23.49 -8.19
CA MET A 1 5.14 -22.10 -8.70
C MET A 1 5.38 -21.16 -7.53
N PRO A 2 6.00 -19.98 -7.73
CA PRO A 2 6.02 -18.97 -6.68
C PRO A 2 4.58 -18.64 -6.28
N MET A 3 4.33 -18.56 -4.98
CA MET A 3 3.02 -18.20 -4.44
C MET A 3 2.67 -16.80 -4.94
N GLN A 4 1.60 -16.67 -5.73
CA GLN A 4 1.15 -15.39 -6.27
C GLN A 4 -0.07 -14.93 -5.48
N PHE A 5 0.04 -13.75 -4.87
CA PHE A 5 -1.07 -13.16 -4.12
C PHE A 5 -1.90 -12.26 -5.03
N ASP A 6 -3.21 -12.24 -4.81
CA ASP A 6 -4.11 -11.33 -5.51
C ASP A 6 -3.80 -9.89 -5.11
N LEU A 7 -3.53 -9.04 -6.10
CA LEU A 7 -3.15 -7.65 -5.87
C LEU A 7 -4.28 -6.84 -5.20
N ASN A 8 -5.54 -7.12 -5.53
CA ASN A 8 -6.67 -6.41 -4.96
C ASN A 8 -6.90 -6.83 -3.49
N ASP A 9 -6.77 -8.12 -3.17
CA ASP A 9 -6.79 -8.64 -1.79
C ASP A 9 -5.72 -7.94 -0.95
N ILE A 10 -4.47 -7.91 -1.43
CA ILE A 10 -3.39 -7.25 -0.68
C ILE A 10 -3.63 -5.74 -0.55
N ALA A 11 -4.01 -5.06 -1.62
CA ALA A 11 -4.27 -3.62 -1.57
C ALA A 11 -5.43 -3.27 -0.62
N LYS A 12 -6.46 -4.12 -0.55
CA LYS A 12 -7.61 -3.94 0.37
C LYS A 12 -7.23 -4.15 1.83
N ASN A 13 -6.35 -5.11 2.12
CA ASN A 13 -5.96 -5.46 3.49
C ASN A 13 -4.68 -4.74 3.97
N SER A 14 -4.07 -3.90 3.12
CA SER A 14 -2.92 -3.08 3.50
C SER A 14 -3.39 -1.72 4.01
N VAL A 15 -3.02 -1.39 5.25
CA VAL A 15 -3.25 -0.03 5.81
C VAL A 15 -2.29 0.98 5.18
N LEU A 16 -1.05 0.54 4.90
CA LEU A 16 0.01 1.37 4.33
C LEU A 16 0.54 0.74 3.04
N CYS A 17 0.87 1.58 2.06
CA CYS A 17 1.85 1.23 1.05
C CYS A 17 3.18 1.96 1.32
N TRP A 18 4.29 1.25 1.26
CA TRP A 18 5.62 1.78 1.50
C TRP A 18 6.24 2.18 0.18
N LEU A 19 6.37 3.49 -0.06
CA LEU A 19 6.97 4.03 -1.28
C LEU A 19 8.48 4.20 -1.08
N SER A 20 9.25 3.47 -1.86
CA SER A 20 10.69 3.61 -2.02
C SER A 20 11.02 4.40 -3.29
N THR A 21 11.95 5.33 -3.15
CA THR A 21 12.48 6.23 -4.18
C THR A 21 13.98 6.38 -3.95
N SER A 22 14.73 6.86 -4.93
CA SER A 22 16.14 7.23 -4.74
C SER A 22 16.46 8.50 -5.49
N ASP A 23 17.46 9.24 -5.05
CA ASP A 23 18.03 10.34 -5.84
C ASP A 23 18.84 9.80 -7.04
N LEU A 24 19.52 10.68 -7.78
CA LEU A 24 20.41 10.29 -8.88
C LEU A 24 21.74 9.65 -8.42
N SER A 25 22.13 9.86 -7.17
CA SER A 25 23.32 9.22 -6.57
C SER A 25 23.05 7.80 -6.07
N GLY A 26 21.77 7.41 -6.04
CA GLY A 26 21.32 6.11 -5.56
C GLY A 26 21.04 6.08 -4.05
N GLN A 27 21.03 7.23 -3.35
CA GLN A 27 20.67 7.28 -1.93
C GLN A 27 19.20 6.84 -1.76
N PRO A 28 18.93 5.75 -1.03
CA PRO A 28 17.56 5.27 -0.84
C PRO A 28 16.77 6.20 0.08
N ASN A 29 15.47 6.31 -0.22
CA ASN A 29 14.45 6.92 0.62
C ASN A 29 13.21 6.01 0.63
N VAL A 30 12.62 5.81 1.81
CA VAL A 30 11.38 5.04 1.98
C VAL A 30 10.43 5.83 2.88
N SER A 31 9.14 5.85 2.52
CA SER A 31 8.13 6.50 3.35
C SER A 31 6.78 5.77 3.29
N PRO A 32 6.04 5.71 4.42
CA PRO A 32 4.70 5.15 4.44
C PRO A 32 3.71 6.09 3.73
N LYS A 33 2.69 5.51 3.10
CA LYS A 33 1.59 6.20 2.45
C LYS A 33 0.27 5.55 2.88
N GLU A 34 -0.56 6.34 3.54
CA GLU A 34 -1.88 5.92 4.05
C GLU A 34 -2.98 6.08 3.00
N ILE A 35 -2.87 7.12 2.16
CA ILE A 35 -3.90 7.43 1.17
C ILE A 35 -3.38 7.04 -0.20
N PHE A 36 -3.87 5.90 -0.68
CA PHE A 36 -3.58 5.38 -2.01
C PHE A 36 -4.81 4.74 -2.65
N HIS A 37 -4.74 4.57 -3.97
CA HIS A 37 -5.78 3.95 -4.75
C HIS A 37 -5.15 3.15 -5.90
N LEU A 38 -5.27 1.83 -5.80
CA LEU A 38 -5.00 0.94 -6.92
C LEU A 38 -6.13 1.10 -7.94
N VAL A 39 -5.81 1.58 -9.14
CA VAL A 39 -6.78 1.83 -10.20
C VAL A 39 -7.00 0.56 -11.01
N ASP A 40 -5.91 -0.10 -11.36
CA ASP A 40 -5.85 -1.37 -12.09
C ASP A 40 -4.50 -2.05 -11.83
N SER A 41 -4.19 -3.14 -12.55
CA SER A 41 -2.92 -3.86 -12.40
C SER A 41 -1.68 -3.08 -12.82
N ASN A 42 -1.85 -1.94 -13.50
CA ASN A 42 -0.80 -1.15 -14.12
C ASN A 42 -0.66 0.24 -13.48
N THR A 43 -1.63 0.67 -12.66
CA THR A 43 -1.68 2.04 -12.15
C THR A 43 -2.02 2.10 -10.66
N LEU A 44 -1.14 2.72 -9.89
CA LEU A 44 -1.37 3.05 -8.48
C LEU A 44 -1.24 4.56 -8.27
N LEU A 45 -2.24 5.16 -7.62
CA LEU A 45 -2.20 6.55 -7.20
C LEU A 45 -1.90 6.65 -5.70
N ILE A 46 -1.08 7.63 -5.34
CA ILE A 46 -0.71 7.95 -3.95
C ILE A 46 -0.94 9.44 -3.74
N ALA A 47 -1.67 9.79 -2.69
CA ALA A 47 -1.85 11.19 -2.30
C ALA A 47 -0.59 11.71 -1.59
N ASP A 48 -0.07 12.84 -2.06
CA ASP A 48 0.99 13.56 -1.36
C ASP A 48 0.39 14.50 -0.32
N ILE A 49 0.43 14.07 0.95
CA ILE A 49 0.15 14.92 2.12
C ILE A 49 1.46 15.46 2.70
N ALA A 50 2.45 14.59 2.88
CA ALA A 50 3.76 14.92 3.45
C ALA A 50 4.88 14.04 2.87
N SER A 51 5.22 14.21 1.59
CA SER A 51 6.22 13.39 0.89
C SER A 51 7.39 14.20 0.29
N PRO A 52 8.00 15.18 0.99
CA PRO A 52 8.96 16.12 0.38
C PRO A 52 10.15 15.42 -0.27
N GLN A 53 10.73 14.40 0.38
CA GLN A 53 11.88 13.67 -0.19
C GLN A 53 11.47 12.80 -1.37
N SER A 54 10.36 12.05 -1.27
CA SER A 54 9.87 11.24 -2.40
C SER A 54 9.55 12.09 -3.62
N VAL A 55 8.90 13.25 -3.43
CA VAL A 55 8.60 14.19 -4.52
C VAL A 55 9.88 14.79 -5.11
N THR A 56 10.88 15.10 -4.28
CA THR A 56 12.18 15.60 -4.75
C THR A 56 12.88 14.55 -5.62
N ASN A 57 12.99 13.31 -5.13
CA ASN A 57 13.58 12.20 -5.87
C ASN A 57 12.86 11.96 -7.21
N LEU A 58 11.53 11.99 -7.22
CA LEU A 58 10.71 11.75 -8.43
C LEU A 58 10.92 12.81 -9.54
N ARG A 59 11.43 14.00 -9.22
CA ARG A 59 11.73 15.02 -10.23
C ARG A 59 12.95 14.68 -11.07
N GLU A 60 13.88 13.91 -10.53
CA GLU A 60 15.15 13.57 -11.17
C GLU A 60 15.26 12.07 -11.52
N ASN A 61 14.60 11.21 -10.75
CA ASN A 61 14.64 9.77 -10.90
C ASN A 61 13.24 9.18 -10.72
N ALA A 62 12.64 8.79 -11.84
CA ALA A 62 11.29 8.23 -11.85
C ALA A 62 11.24 6.78 -11.32
N ASN A 63 12.36 6.10 -11.06
CA ASN A 63 12.32 4.71 -10.59
C ASN A 63 11.73 4.63 -9.18
N VAL A 64 10.73 3.77 -9.02
CA VAL A 64 10.10 3.51 -7.73
C VAL A 64 9.95 2.03 -7.44
N CYS A 65 9.82 1.73 -6.15
CA CYS A 65 9.35 0.46 -5.64
C CYS A 65 8.27 0.74 -4.60
N VAL A 66 7.14 0.04 -4.66
CA VAL A 66 6.08 0.13 -3.66
C VAL A 66 5.87 -1.24 -3.04
N CYS A 67 5.86 -1.31 -1.72
CA CYS A 67 5.54 -2.54 -0.99
C CYS A 67 4.20 -2.37 -0.26
N MET A 68 3.27 -3.29 -0.49
CA MET A 68 2.00 -3.40 0.23
C MET A 68 2.01 -4.73 0.98
N LEU A 69 1.67 -4.69 2.27
CA LEU A 69 1.69 -5.86 3.15
C LEU A 69 0.40 -5.93 3.93
N ASP A 70 -0.23 -7.09 3.87
CA ASP A 70 -1.12 -7.53 4.93
C ASP A 70 -0.23 -7.94 6.12
N ILE A 71 -0.18 -7.08 7.12
CA ILE A 71 0.72 -7.23 8.27
C ILE A 71 0.38 -8.50 9.06
N PHE A 72 -0.90 -8.82 9.22
CA PHE A 72 -1.33 -9.95 10.05
C PHE A 72 -1.22 -11.27 9.31
N ARG A 73 -1.53 -11.31 8.01
CA ARG A 73 -1.24 -12.47 7.16
C ARG A 73 0.23 -12.59 6.77
N GLN A 74 1.06 -11.60 7.13
CA GLN A 74 2.50 -11.57 6.87
C GLN A 74 2.88 -11.84 5.41
N ARG A 75 2.07 -11.31 4.48
CA ARG A 75 2.20 -11.50 3.04
C ARG A 75 1.79 -10.25 2.29
N GLY A 76 2.25 -10.10 1.06
CA GLY A 76 1.92 -8.94 0.25
C GLY A 76 2.58 -8.93 -1.11
N VAL A 77 2.72 -7.73 -1.67
CA VAL A 77 3.25 -7.53 -3.02
C VAL A 77 4.28 -6.40 -3.04
N LYS A 78 5.26 -6.57 -3.92
CA LYS A 78 6.20 -5.55 -4.35
C LYS A 78 5.87 -5.17 -5.78
N LEU A 79 5.62 -3.89 -5.98
CA LEU A 79 5.42 -3.25 -7.27
C LEU A 79 6.69 -2.49 -7.64
N THR A 80 7.17 -2.60 -8.87
CA THR A 80 8.25 -1.74 -9.39
C THR A 80 7.76 -1.02 -10.62
N GLY A 81 8.21 0.21 -10.83
CA GLY A 81 7.78 0.97 -11.99
C GLY A 81 8.30 2.38 -12.02
N LYS A 82 7.53 3.26 -12.67
CA LYS A 82 7.87 4.68 -12.84
C LYS A 82 6.87 5.57 -12.10
N GLY A 83 7.37 6.44 -11.24
CA GLY A 83 6.57 7.45 -10.55
C GLY A 83 6.62 8.79 -11.26
N LYS A 84 5.49 9.51 -11.26
CA LYS A 84 5.38 10.91 -11.70
C LYS A 84 4.60 11.69 -10.65
N TYR A 85 5.01 12.93 -10.41
CA TYR A 85 4.32 13.83 -9.48
C TYR A 85 3.56 14.92 -10.23
N ALA A 86 2.29 15.11 -9.88
CA ALA A 86 1.49 16.25 -10.30
C ALA A 86 1.03 17.03 -9.06
N ARG A 87 1.23 18.35 -9.07
CA ARG A 87 0.69 19.23 -8.02
C ARG A 87 -0.83 19.26 -8.10
N TRP A 88 -1.49 19.17 -6.96
CA TRP A 88 -2.95 19.24 -6.87
C TRP A 88 -3.41 20.67 -7.18
N ARG A 89 -4.41 20.80 -8.06
CA ARG A 89 -4.93 22.10 -8.52
C ARG A 89 -6.35 22.41 -8.02
N GLY A 90 -6.93 21.55 -7.17
CA GLY A 90 -8.26 21.73 -6.60
C GLY A 90 -9.37 20.96 -7.30
N GLU A 91 -9.13 20.47 -8.53
CA GLU A 91 -10.11 19.71 -9.30
C GLU A 91 -9.44 18.60 -10.13
N SER A 92 -10.20 17.56 -10.45
CA SER A 92 -9.81 16.54 -11.42
C SER A 92 -10.99 16.01 -12.23
N VAL A 93 -10.74 15.81 -13.52
CA VAL A 93 -11.67 15.17 -14.45
C VAL A 93 -11.55 13.65 -14.45
N LEU A 94 -10.46 13.09 -13.89
CA LEU A 94 -10.26 11.64 -13.79
C LEU A 94 -10.98 11.07 -12.57
N GLU A 95 -11.78 10.02 -12.79
CA GLU A 95 -12.54 9.37 -11.71
C GLU A 95 -11.63 8.77 -10.64
N SER A 96 -10.52 8.14 -11.04
CA SER A 96 -9.54 7.57 -10.11
C SER A 96 -8.92 8.61 -9.18
N GLU A 97 -8.64 9.82 -9.67
CA GLU A 97 -8.15 10.92 -8.85
C GLU A 97 -9.25 11.45 -7.91
N ARG A 98 -10.51 11.52 -8.36
CA ARG A 98 -11.64 11.89 -7.49
C ARG A 98 -11.81 10.91 -6.32
N ILE A 99 -11.72 9.60 -6.58
CA ILE A 99 -11.76 8.57 -5.55
C ILE A 99 -10.61 8.78 -4.54
N LEU A 100 -9.39 9.02 -5.03
CA LEU A 100 -8.25 9.28 -4.16
C LEU A 100 -8.43 10.53 -3.29
N VAL A 101 -8.94 11.63 -3.88
CA VAL A 101 -9.24 12.88 -3.18
C VAL A 101 -10.31 12.65 -2.11
N GLN A 102 -11.36 11.88 -2.43
CA GLN A 102 -12.39 11.52 -1.45
C GLN A 102 -11.79 10.74 -0.27
N LYS A 103 -10.90 9.78 -0.55
CA LYS A 103 -10.16 9.06 0.50
C LYS A 103 -9.26 9.98 1.34
N ALA A 104 -8.70 11.02 0.73
CA ALA A 104 -7.90 12.00 1.45
C ALA A 104 -8.73 12.85 2.41
N GLY A 105 -10.05 12.98 2.20
CA GLY A 105 -10.94 13.72 3.10
C GLY A 105 -10.41 15.13 3.42
N ASN A 106 -10.16 15.39 4.70
CA ASN A 106 -9.69 16.70 5.18
C ASN A 106 -8.16 16.85 5.22
N PHE A 107 -7.40 15.83 4.78
CA PHE A 107 -5.94 15.95 4.74
C PHE A 107 -5.51 16.99 3.69
N PRO A 108 -4.44 17.78 3.95
CA PRO A 108 -3.99 18.82 3.03
C PRO A 108 -3.28 18.20 1.81
N LEU A 109 -4.06 17.88 0.78
CA LEU A 109 -3.56 17.30 -0.47
C LEU A 109 -2.69 18.30 -1.25
N LYS A 110 -1.39 18.03 -1.33
CA LYS A 110 -0.42 18.85 -2.08
C LYS A 110 -0.31 18.41 -3.53
N GLY A 111 -0.49 17.12 -3.79
CA GLY A 111 -0.34 16.54 -5.12
C GLY A 111 -0.68 15.06 -5.17
N ILE A 112 -0.53 14.49 -6.35
CA ILE A 112 -0.75 13.08 -6.64
C ILE A 112 0.54 12.52 -7.21
N ILE A 113 0.99 11.40 -6.64
CA ILE A 113 2.05 10.57 -7.18
C ILE A 113 1.38 9.43 -7.94
N THR A 114 1.57 9.40 -9.25
CA THR A 114 1.08 8.33 -10.13
C THR A 114 2.20 7.35 -10.39
N ILE A 115 1.99 6.08 -10.07
CA ILE A 115 2.92 4.99 -10.34
C ILE A 115 2.39 4.16 -11.51
N GLU A 116 3.16 4.15 -12.59
CA GLU A 116 3.02 3.21 -13.70
C GLU A 116 3.78 1.93 -13.35
N ILE A 117 3.03 0.87 -13.05
CA ILE A 117 3.52 -0.42 -12.57
C ILE A 117 4.06 -1.21 -13.77
N SER A 118 5.33 -1.61 -13.70
CA SER A 118 5.99 -2.43 -14.72
C SER A 118 6.18 -3.89 -14.30
N SER A 119 6.24 -4.16 -12.99
CA SER A 119 6.31 -5.54 -12.49
C SER A 119 5.66 -5.68 -11.12
N ILE A 120 5.14 -6.87 -10.87
CA ILE A 120 4.52 -7.29 -9.61
C ILE A 120 5.18 -8.58 -9.16
N SER A 121 5.57 -8.64 -7.89
CA SER A 121 6.12 -9.85 -7.28
C SER A 121 5.61 -10.03 -5.86
N SER A 122 5.46 -11.26 -5.40
CA SER A 122 5.00 -11.54 -4.04
C SER A 122 6.08 -11.24 -3.01
N VAL A 123 5.65 -10.72 -1.86
CA VAL A 123 6.45 -10.59 -0.64
C VAL A 123 5.82 -11.51 0.40
N ILE A 124 6.62 -12.40 0.98
CA ILE A 124 6.14 -13.41 1.93
C ILE A 124 7.11 -13.51 3.10
N ALA A 125 6.59 -13.59 4.32
CA ALA A 125 7.43 -13.75 5.49
C ALA A 125 8.16 -15.11 5.48
N PRO A 126 9.39 -15.19 6.04
CA PRO A 126 10.13 -16.44 6.15
C PRO A 126 9.37 -17.58 6.86
N SER A 127 8.44 -17.25 7.76
CA SER A 127 7.61 -18.20 8.51
C SER A 127 6.80 -19.15 7.61
N TYR A 128 6.47 -18.75 6.39
CA TYR A 128 5.80 -19.62 5.41
C TYR A 128 6.70 -20.74 4.87
N TRP A 129 8.02 -20.56 4.89
CA TRP A 129 8.99 -21.56 4.46
C TRP A 129 9.48 -22.42 5.64
N VAL A 130 9.62 -21.79 6.82
CA VAL A 130 10.15 -22.45 8.03
C VAL A 130 9.08 -23.26 8.75
N LYS A 131 7.81 -22.83 8.71
CA LYS A 131 6.65 -23.51 9.31
C LYS A 131 5.51 -23.62 8.29
N PRO A 132 5.68 -24.43 7.22
CA PRO A 132 4.69 -24.55 6.14
C PRO A 132 3.38 -25.21 6.57
N GLU A 133 3.39 -26.00 7.64
CA GLU A 133 2.22 -26.67 8.24
C GLU A 133 1.30 -25.71 9.02
N GLN A 134 1.87 -24.60 9.49
CA GLN A 134 1.11 -23.61 10.26
C GLN A 134 0.13 -22.89 9.33
N SER A 135 -1.15 -22.87 9.73
CA SER A 135 -2.21 -22.26 8.93
C SER A 135 -2.07 -20.74 8.86
N VAL A 136 -2.80 -20.10 7.95
CA VAL A 136 -2.83 -18.63 7.87
C VAL A 136 -3.47 -18.05 9.13
N GLU A 137 -4.47 -18.72 9.68
CA GLU A 137 -5.20 -18.32 10.88
C GLU A 137 -4.27 -18.33 12.10
N GLU A 138 -3.43 -19.36 12.25
CA GLU A 138 -2.43 -19.42 13.32
C GLU A 138 -1.36 -18.33 13.17
N LYS A 139 -0.89 -18.05 11.95
CA LYS A 139 0.06 -16.94 11.69
C LYS A 139 -0.55 -15.58 12.03
N VAL A 140 -1.84 -15.38 11.71
CA VAL A 140 -2.59 -14.19 12.07
C VAL A 140 -2.69 -14.08 13.60
N ALA A 141 -3.07 -15.15 14.30
CA ALA A 141 -3.16 -15.17 15.75
C ALA A 141 -1.80 -14.82 16.42
N ASP A 142 -0.70 -15.42 15.96
CA ASP A 142 0.65 -15.12 16.43
C ASP A 142 1.03 -13.65 16.18
N ALA A 143 0.71 -13.11 14.99
CA ALA A 143 0.97 -11.72 14.66
C ALA A 143 0.16 -10.77 15.55
N MET A 144 -1.13 -11.03 15.74
CA MET A 144 -2.00 -10.23 16.61
C MET A 144 -1.54 -10.25 18.07
N ALA A 145 -1.16 -11.42 18.57
CA ALA A 145 -0.56 -11.57 19.90
C ALA A 145 0.74 -10.75 20.03
N SER A 146 1.59 -10.76 18.99
CA SER A 146 2.83 -9.97 18.96
C SER A 146 2.58 -8.46 18.96
N TYR A 147 1.53 -7.99 18.30
CA TYR A 147 1.11 -6.59 18.30
C TYR A 147 0.31 -6.19 19.55
N GLY A 148 -0.13 -7.14 20.37
CA GLY A 148 -0.99 -6.89 21.52
C GLY A 148 -2.39 -6.40 21.14
N VAL A 149 -2.92 -6.85 20.00
CA VAL A 149 -4.23 -6.42 19.46
C VAL A 149 -5.16 -7.61 19.25
N GLN A 150 -6.46 -7.35 19.20
CA GLN A 150 -7.49 -8.32 18.83
C GLN A 150 -8.48 -7.67 17.84
N PRO A 151 -9.21 -8.45 17.03
CA PRO A 151 -10.23 -7.89 16.16
C PRO A 151 -11.29 -7.16 17.00
N VAL A 152 -11.83 -6.07 16.47
CA VAL A 152 -13.00 -5.44 17.09
C VAL A 152 -14.16 -6.42 17.00
N GLU A 153 -14.91 -6.61 18.10
CA GLU A 153 -16.12 -7.42 18.09
C GLU A 153 -17.10 -6.85 17.07
N ASP A 154 -17.63 -7.70 16.20
CA ASP A 154 -18.62 -7.29 15.22
C ASP A 154 -19.99 -7.14 15.91
N GLU A 155 -20.32 -5.91 16.31
CA GLU A 155 -21.59 -5.58 16.97
C GLU A 155 -22.81 -5.78 16.05
N SER A 156 -22.63 -6.01 14.74
CA SER A 156 -23.73 -6.40 13.84
C SER A 156 -24.39 -7.71 14.26
N SER A 157 -23.67 -8.58 14.98
CA SER A 157 -24.16 -9.85 15.52
C SER A 157 -25.08 -9.69 16.75
N LYS A 158 -25.10 -8.51 17.40
CA LYS A 158 -25.87 -8.27 18.64
C LYS A 158 -27.29 -7.73 18.38
N ASN A 159 -27.63 -7.36 17.14
CA ASN A 159 -28.91 -6.74 16.79
C ASN A 159 -29.96 -7.68 16.15
N GLU A 160 -29.65 -8.96 15.96
CA GLU A 160 -30.64 -9.94 15.44
C GLU A 160 -31.49 -10.62 16.54
N ILE A 161 -31.29 -10.25 17.82
CA ILE A 161 -32.09 -10.76 18.94
C ILE A 161 -32.64 -9.56 19.74
N LYS A 162 -33.60 -8.85 19.18
CA LYS A 162 -34.57 -8.04 19.95
C LYS A 162 -35.91 -7.98 19.24
#